data_AF-A0A8J8E7B2-F1
#
_entry.id   AF-A0A8J8E7B2-F1
#
_cell.length_a   1.000
_cell.length_b   1.000
_cell.length_c   1.000
_cell.angle_alpha   90.00
_cell.angle_beta   90.00
_cell.angle_gamma   90.00
#
_symmetry.space_group_name_H-M   'P 1'
#
loop_
_entity.id
_entity.type
_entity.pdbx_description
1 polymer ?
#
loop_
_entity_poly.entity_id
_entity_poly.type
_entity_poly.pdbx_seq_one_letter_code
_entity_poly.pdbx_strand_id
1 'polypeptide(L)'
;MNSEILNLKVEGLLDVEDAVEFMDSDTIKVMFRDIEIPKINKDSILVDYEYTLLKSLEWLKKAKQEADGFNKFFSLWVGYNAFYNHYHFYTSTRRSQGSSEKNKIIQTAKLLTISEKRAILFKHLTNIEYILKENYTIKLRGKDGDVKQKLKEYIEKFRNDPNDDNIEIAFEFLLKLLYGIRNNLFHGKKLLSDYIQEKLLTKAYNILLTIFSLMLIKYLICYHSHNAPYELCPFRTQR
;
A
#
# COMPACT_ATOMS: atom_id res chain seq x y z
N MET A 1 11.25 -19.21 -22.98
CA MET A 1 10.58 -17.91 -23.05
C MET A 1 11.13 -17.04 -21.93
N ASN A 2 12.04 -16.13 -22.27
CA ASN A 2 12.62 -15.18 -21.32
C ASN A 2 11.57 -14.11 -21.06
N SER A 3 10.99 -14.09 -19.86
CA SER A 3 10.17 -12.96 -19.42
C SER A 3 11.11 -11.77 -19.22
N GLU A 4 10.98 -10.74 -20.05
CA GLU A 4 11.52 -9.42 -19.79
C GLU A 4 10.81 -8.87 -18.52
N ILE A 5 11.37 -9.22 -17.37
CA ILE A 5 11.07 -8.55 -16.11
C ILE A 5 11.62 -7.15 -16.30
N LEU A 6 10.71 -6.16 -16.36
CA LEU A 6 10.98 -4.73 -16.30
C LEU A 6 12.15 -4.46 -15.35
N ASN A 7 13.32 -4.15 -15.93
CA ASN A 7 14.53 -3.81 -15.18
C ASN A 7 14.29 -2.47 -14.46
N LEU A 8 13.82 -2.54 -13.22
CA LEU A 8 14.16 -1.58 -12.18
C LEU A 8 15.65 -1.76 -11.91
N LYS A 9 16.50 -1.04 -12.65
CA LYS A 9 17.90 -0.86 -12.26
C LYS A 9 17.91 0.21 -11.18
N VAL A 10 17.53 -0.20 -9.96
CA VAL A 10 17.96 0.49 -8.76
C VAL A 10 19.33 -0.11 -8.47
N GLU A 11 20.39 0.71 -8.41
CA GLU A 11 21.68 0.21 -7.96
C GLU A 11 21.53 -0.21 -6.49
N GLY A 12 21.37 -1.52 -6.29
CA GLY A 12 20.80 -2.13 -5.09
C GLY A 12 19.30 -2.39 -5.29
N LEU A 13 18.87 -3.65 -5.20
CA LEU A 13 17.46 -3.97 -4.89
C LEU A 13 17.15 -3.21 -3.60
N LEU A 14 16.56 -2.02 -3.69
CA LEU A 14 16.00 -1.40 -2.51
C LEU A 14 14.88 -2.34 -2.09
N ASP A 15 15.11 -3.14 -1.05
CA ASP A 15 13.98 -3.71 -0.36
C ASP A 15 13.13 -2.51 0.06
N VAL A 16 11.82 -2.68 0.03
CA VAL A 16 10.92 -1.63 0.50
C VAL A 16 11.31 -1.19 1.92
N GLU A 17 11.93 -2.09 2.68
CA GLU A 17 12.53 -1.83 3.97
C GLU A 17 13.71 -0.84 3.89
N ASP A 18 14.64 -1.00 2.95
CA ASP A 18 15.76 -0.07 2.73
C ASP A 18 15.27 1.33 2.32
N ALA A 19 14.14 1.41 1.60
CA ALA A 19 13.61 2.68 1.10
C ALA A 19 13.12 3.59 2.22
N VAL A 20 12.79 3.01 3.37
CA VAL A 20 12.33 3.76 4.54
C VAL A 20 13.48 4.18 5.44
N GLU A 21 14.52 3.35 5.61
CA GLU A 21 15.76 3.80 6.29
C GLU A 21 16.44 4.94 5.52
N PHE A 22 16.32 4.90 4.19
CA PHE A 22 16.77 5.94 3.26
C PHE A 22 16.09 7.32 3.45
N MET A 23 14.84 7.35 3.96
CA MET A 23 14.06 8.58 4.18
C MET A 23 14.37 9.29 5.51
N ASP A 24 15.28 8.73 6.33
CA ASP A 24 15.65 9.27 7.64
C ASP A 24 16.84 10.25 7.60
N SER A 25 17.43 10.46 6.42
CA SER A 25 18.51 11.43 6.23
C SER A 25 17.97 12.84 5.97
N ASP A 26 18.61 13.88 6.52
CA ASP A 26 18.25 15.29 6.33
C ASP A 26 18.44 15.81 4.87
N THR A 27 18.71 14.89 3.94
CA THR A 27 18.99 15.15 2.53
C THR A 27 18.58 13.94 1.70
N ILE A 28 17.33 13.91 1.22
CA ILE A 28 16.87 12.80 0.37
C ILE A 28 17.20 13.12 -1.09
N LYS A 29 18.00 12.25 -1.73
CA LYS A 29 18.12 12.12 -3.18
C LYS A 29 17.57 10.76 -3.58
N VAL A 30 16.34 10.66 -4.06
CA VAL A 30 15.82 9.37 -4.55
C VAL A 30 16.11 9.26 -6.04
N MET A 31 16.61 8.12 -6.51
CA MET A 31 16.80 7.85 -7.93
C MET A 31 15.73 6.86 -8.40
N PHE A 32 14.95 7.21 -9.42
CA PHE A 32 14.02 6.29 -10.07
C PHE A 32 14.24 6.29 -11.58
N ARG A 33 14.70 5.19 -12.17
CA ARG A 33 15.05 5.11 -13.61
C ARG A 33 15.96 6.28 -14.05
N ASP A 34 17.02 6.53 -13.29
CA ASP A 34 17.96 7.64 -13.50
C ASP A 34 17.38 9.06 -13.30
N ILE A 35 16.14 9.17 -12.80
CA ILE A 35 15.52 10.45 -12.43
C ILE A 35 15.82 10.74 -10.97
N GLU A 36 16.56 11.82 -10.72
CA GLU A 36 16.74 12.39 -9.39
C GLU A 36 15.42 13.03 -8.93
N ILE A 37 14.83 12.50 -7.86
CA ILE A 37 13.70 13.16 -7.18
C ILE A 37 14.28 14.37 -6.43
N PRO A 38 13.72 15.57 -6.64
CA PRO A 38 14.17 16.77 -5.95
C PRO A 38 14.14 16.62 -4.43
N LYS A 39 15.12 17.26 -3.77
CA LYS A 39 15.22 17.34 -2.33
C LYS A 39 13.92 17.92 -1.74
N ILE A 40 13.27 17.17 -0.87
CA ILE A 40 12.17 17.68 -0.04
C ILE A 40 12.80 18.49 1.08
N ASN A 41 12.71 19.82 1.01
CA ASN A 41 13.20 20.68 2.09
C ASN A 41 12.12 20.72 3.19
N LYS A 42 12.45 20.28 4.41
CA LYS A 42 11.54 20.36 5.57
C LYS A 42 11.08 21.81 5.82
N ASP A 43 11.91 22.79 5.49
CA ASP A 43 11.61 24.22 5.67
C ASP A 43 10.72 24.79 4.54
N SER A 44 10.56 24.09 3.42
CA SER A 44 9.61 24.48 2.35
C SER A 44 8.20 23.93 2.57
N ILE A 45 8.00 23.10 3.61
CA ILE A 45 6.72 22.51 4.03
C ILE A 45 5.85 23.59 4.69
N LEU A 46 5.46 24.59 3.90
CA LEU A 46 4.52 25.65 4.30
C LEU A 46 3.12 25.44 3.75
N VAL A 47 2.89 24.35 3.00
CA VAL A 47 1.59 24.01 2.44
C VAL A 47 1.05 22.75 3.12
N ASP A 48 -0.19 22.80 3.63
CA ASP A 48 -0.89 21.71 4.36
C ASP A 48 -0.78 20.31 3.73
N TYR A 49 -0.54 20.26 2.43
CA TYR A 49 -0.39 19.05 1.63
C TYR A 49 0.91 18.28 1.92
N GLU A 50 2.04 18.98 1.97
CA GLU A 50 3.34 18.37 2.23
C GLU A 50 3.41 17.84 3.68
N TYR A 51 2.68 18.49 4.59
CA TYR A 51 2.53 18.02 5.96
C TYR A 51 1.88 16.63 6.04
N THR A 52 0.84 16.35 5.25
CA THR A 52 0.18 15.03 5.30
C THR A 52 1.10 13.90 4.82
N LEU A 53 1.89 14.16 3.78
CA LEU A 53 2.88 13.20 3.27
C LEU A 53 4.00 12.96 4.29
N LEU A 54 4.50 14.02 4.92
CA LEU A 54 5.46 13.91 6.01
C LEU A 54 4.90 13.07 7.16
N LYS A 55 3.64 13.27 7.55
CA LYS A 55 2.98 12.44 8.57
C LYS A 55 2.84 10.99 8.15
N SER A 56 2.49 10.73 6.89
CA SER A 56 2.47 9.36 6.34
C SER A 56 3.84 8.68 6.47
N LEU A 57 4.94 9.39 6.24
CA LEU A 57 6.31 8.90 6.41
C LEU A 57 6.68 8.65 7.87
N GLU A 58 6.35 9.58 8.77
CA GLU A 58 6.58 9.41 10.22
C GLU A 58 5.86 8.15 10.76
N TRP A 59 4.62 7.91 10.32
CA TRP A 59 3.87 6.71 10.70
C TRP A 59 4.45 5.42 10.13
N LEU A 60 4.94 5.46 8.89
CA LEU A 60 5.65 4.34 8.28
C LEU A 60 6.93 3.99 9.06
N LYS A 61 7.72 5.00 9.44
CA LYS A 61 8.92 4.84 10.29
C LYS A 61 8.55 4.25 11.64
N LYS A 62 7.56 4.85 12.32
CA LYS A 62 7.05 4.35 13.60
C LYS A 62 6.67 2.88 13.50
N ALA A 63 5.90 2.51 12.48
CA ALA A 63 5.43 1.14 12.28
C ALA A 63 6.56 0.09 12.17
N LYS A 64 7.75 0.48 11.70
CA LYS A 64 8.92 -0.41 11.67
C LYS A 64 9.58 -0.59 13.03
N GLN A 65 9.47 0.41 13.90
CA GLN A 65 10.07 0.44 15.24
C GLN A 65 9.22 -0.25 16.30
N GLU A 66 7.93 -0.45 16.02
CA GLU A 66 7.03 -1.17 16.93
C GLU A 66 7.48 -2.62 17.15
N ALA A 67 7.32 -3.13 18.37
CA ALA A 67 7.77 -4.48 18.71
C ALA A 67 6.78 -5.56 18.28
N ASP A 68 5.49 -5.37 18.60
CA ASP A 68 4.42 -6.32 18.34
C ASP A 68 3.66 -6.05 17.04
N GLY A 69 3.11 -7.10 16.45
CA GLY A 69 2.41 -7.13 15.19
C GLY A 69 1.16 -6.25 15.17
N PHE A 70 0.47 -6.10 16.31
CA PHE A 70 -0.64 -5.15 16.41
C PHE A 70 -0.17 -3.71 16.22
N ASN A 71 0.79 -3.24 17.02
CA ASN A 71 1.29 -1.88 16.91
C ASN A 71 1.95 -1.62 15.55
N LYS A 72 2.71 -2.60 15.01
CA LYS A 72 3.26 -2.55 13.64
C LYS A 72 2.17 -2.30 12.60
N PHE A 73 1.18 -3.19 12.54
CA PHE A 73 0.11 -3.10 11.55
C PHE A 73 -0.73 -1.83 11.73
N PHE A 74 -1.05 -1.48 12.98
CA PHE A 74 -1.85 -0.32 13.32
C PHE A 74 -1.16 0.98 12.90
N SER A 75 0.08 1.20 13.34
CA SER A 75 0.86 2.39 13.00
C SER A 75 1.00 2.53 11.48
N LEU A 76 1.24 1.41 10.78
CA LEU A 76 1.33 1.39 9.32
C LEU A 76 0.00 1.78 8.67
N TRP A 77 -1.12 1.26 9.19
CA TRP A 77 -2.45 1.60 8.70
C TRP A 77 -2.77 3.09 8.88
N VAL A 78 -2.36 3.70 10.00
CA VAL A 78 -2.55 5.14 10.21
C VAL A 78 -1.83 5.96 9.14
N GLY A 79 -0.57 5.59 8.82
CA GLY A 79 0.19 6.22 7.74
C GLY A 79 -0.47 6.05 6.37
N TYR A 80 -0.94 4.84 6.07
CA TYR A 80 -1.67 4.53 4.83
C TYR A 80 -3.00 5.29 4.73
N ASN A 81 -3.72 5.44 5.84
CA ASN A 81 -4.99 6.19 5.91
C ASN A 81 -4.81 7.69 5.65
N ALA A 82 -3.78 8.30 6.25
CA ALA A 82 -3.41 9.67 5.94
C ALA A 82 -3.09 9.82 4.44
N PHE A 83 -2.31 8.88 3.90
CA PHE A 83 -1.90 8.90 2.49
C PHE A 83 -3.08 8.76 1.53
N TYR A 84 -3.94 7.74 1.69
CA TYR A 84 -5.01 7.54 0.72
C TYR A 84 -6.09 8.61 0.78
N ASN A 85 -6.31 9.23 1.95
CA ASN A 85 -7.22 10.38 2.04
C ASN A 85 -6.62 11.60 1.35
N HIS A 86 -5.32 11.84 1.53
CA HIS A 86 -4.60 12.89 0.85
C HIS A 86 -4.65 12.72 -0.68
N TYR A 87 -4.30 11.53 -1.15
CA TYR A 87 -4.35 11.20 -2.58
C TYR A 87 -5.77 11.33 -3.14
N HIS A 88 -6.78 10.83 -2.43
CA HIS A 88 -8.17 10.98 -2.85
C HIS A 88 -8.56 12.45 -2.93
N PHE A 89 -8.26 13.27 -1.91
CA PHE A 89 -8.53 14.71 -1.93
C PHE A 89 -7.92 15.38 -3.18
N TYR A 90 -6.70 14.98 -3.55
CA TYR A 90 -5.99 15.55 -4.69
C TYR A 90 -6.55 15.12 -6.05
N THR A 91 -7.01 13.87 -6.17
CA THR A 91 -7.48 13.29 -7.43
C THR A 91 -8.99 13.39 -7.65
N SER A 92 -9.75 13.71 -6.59
CA SER A 92 -11.21 13.81 -6.64
C SER A 92 -11.65 15.18 -7.13
N THR A 93 -12.66 15.19 -8.03
CA THR A 93 -13.39 16.43 -8.30
C THR A 93 -14.25 16.77 -7.08
N ARG A 94 -14.60 18.05 -6.86
CA ARG A 94 -15.44 18.49 -5.72
C ARG A 94 -16.73 17.67 -5.53
N ARG A 95 -17.24 16.99 -6.58
CA ARG A 95 -18.44 16.15 -6.53
C ARG A 95 -18.23 14.76 -5.92
N SER A 96 -17.00 14.24 -5.81
CA SER A 96 -16.72 12.89 -5.28
C SER A 96 -16.27 12.83 -3.82
N GLN A 97 -16.40 13.92 -3.06
CA GLN A 97 -16.02 13.97 -1.63
C GLN A 97 -16.84 13.02 -0.72
N GLY A 98 -17.99 12.50 -1.18
CA GLY A 98 -18.80 11.51 -0.47
C GLY A 98 -18.39 10.04 -0.65
N SER A 99 -17.24 9.76 -1.26
CA SER A 99 -16.78 8.39 -1.53
C SER A 99 -16.51 7.61 -0.23
N SER A 100 -17.01 6.37 -0.14
CA SER A 100 -16.75 5.48 1.00
C SER A 100 -15.25 5.20 1.19
N GLU A 101 -14.78 4.98 2.43
CA GLU A 101 -13.36 4.68 2.71
C GLU A 101 -12.82 3.54 1.84
N LYS A 102 -13.63 2.48 1.68
CA LYS A 102 -13.33 1.35 0.81
C LYS A 102 -13.05 1.77 -0.64
N ASN A 103 -13.86 2.68 -1.19
CA ASN A 103 -13.65 3.18 -2.54
C ASN A 103 -12.38 4.03 -2.65
N LYS A 104 -12.04 4.82 -1.61
CA LYS A 104 -10.79 5.58 -1.58
C LYS A 104 -9.57 4.65 -1.67
N ILE A 105 -9.57 3.58 -0.89
CA ILE A 105 -8.51 2.55 -0.89
C ILE A 105 -8.36 1.90 -2.27
N ILE A 106 -9.46 1.57 -2.93
CA ILE A 106 -9.44 0.98 -4.28
C ILE A 106 -8.95 2.00 -5.31
N GLN A 107 -9.34 3.27 -5.18
CA GLN A 107 -8.86 4.32 -6.07
C GLN A 107 -7.36 4.58 -5.92
N THR A 108 -6.80 4.52 -4.70
CA THR A 108 -5.34 4.58 -4.51
C THR A 108 -4.60 3.43 -5.18
N ALA A 109 -5.24 2.26 -5.33
CA ALA A 109 -4.65 1.11 -6.04
C ALA A 109 -4.28 1.41 -7.50
N LYS A 110 -4.89 2.45 -8.09
CA LYS A 110 -4.57 2.92 -9.45
C LYS A 110 -3.16 3.53 -9.58
N LEU A 111 -2.50 3.86 -8.47
CA LEU A 111 -1.08 4.23 -8.47
C LEU A 111 -0.18 3.07 -8.90
N LEU A 112 -0.65 1.83 -8.76
CA LEU A 112 0.09 0.63 -9.12
C LEU A 112 -0.35 0.14 -10.51
N THR A 113 0.63 -0.17 -11.34
CA THR A 113 0.46 -0.87 -12.62
C THR A 113 0.06 -2.32 -12.39
N ILE A 114 -0.48 -2.98 -13.43
CA ILE A 114 -0.81 -4.41 -13.36
C ILE A 114 0.42 -5.27 -13.05
N SER A 115 1.58 -4.95 -13.64
CA SER A 115 2.84 -5.66 -13.38
C SER A 115 3.27 -5.55 -11.91
N GLU A 116 3.15 -4.36 -11.31
CA GLU A 116 3.45 -4.16 -9.88
C GLU A 116 2.46 -4.91 -8.98
N LYS A 117 1.16 -4.88 -9.29
CA LYS A 117 0.15 -5.65 -8.55
C LYS A 117 0.43 -7.15 -8.62
N ARG A 118 0.77 -7.66 -9.81
CA ARG A 118 1.20 -9.05 -10.04
C ARG A 118 2.41 -9.40 -9.17
N ALA A 119 3.44 -8.55 -9.17
CA ALA A 119 4.64 -8.76 -8.36
C ALA A 119 4.35 -8.81 -6.85
N ILE A 120 3.48 -7.92 -6.35
CA ILE A 120 3.05 -7.92 -4.94
C ILE A 120 2.29 -9.20 -4.59
N LEU A 121 1.35 -9.62 -5.44
CA LEU A 121 0.60 -10.86 -5.24
C LEU A 121 1.52 -12.08 -5.18
N PHE A 122 2.51 -12.17 -6.09
CA PHE A 122 3.51 -13.23 -6.06
C PHE A 122 4.40 -13.16 -4.82
N LYS A 123 4.99 -11.99 -4.50
CA LYS A 123 5.89 -11.79 -3.34
C LYS A 123 5.23 -12.22 -2.03
N HIS A 124 3.94 -11.96 -1.88
CA HIS A 124 3.22 -12.20 -0.64
C HIS A 124 2.24 -13.37 -0.68
N LEU A 125 2.32 -14.24 -1.69
CA LEU A 125 1.36 -15.34 -1.86
C LEU A 125 1.24 -16.20 -0.60
N THR A 126 2.36 -16.56 0.03
CA THR A 126 2.38 -17.35 1.27
C THR A 126 1.75 -16.61 2.46
N ASN A 127 1.93 -15.30 2.56
CA ASN A 127 1.29 -14.47 3.60
C ASN A 127 -0.22 -14.38 3.36
N ILE A 128 -0.64 -14.21 2.10
CA ILE A 128 -2.05 -14.15 1.71
C ILE A 128 -2.72 -15.49 2.03
N GLU A 129 -2.13 -16.62 1.64
CA GLU A 129 -2.65 -17.95 1.93
C GLU A 129 -2.76 -18.24 3.41
N TYR A 130 -1.79 -17.79 4.21
CA TYR A 130 -1.86 -17.91 5.66
C TYR A 130 -3.13 -17.23 6.18
N ILE A 131 -3.35 -15.97 5.81
CA ILE A 131 -4.56 -15.24 6.19
C ILE A 131 -5.82 -15.95 5.64
N LEU A 132 -5.80 -16.47 4.42
CA LEU A 132 -6.96 -17.19 3.87
C LEU A 132 -7.25 -18.54 4.56
N LYS A 133 -6.27 -19.20 5.17
CA LYS A 133 -6.47 -20.49 5.85
C LYS A 133 -6.95 -20.31 7.29
N GLU A 134 -6.47 -19.30 7.98
CA GLU A 134 -6.72 -19.17 9.42
C GLU A 134 -8.18 -18.83 9.76
N ASN A 135 -8.75 -19.56 10.72
CA ASN A 135 -10.07 -19.27 11.29
C ASN A 135 -9.96 -18.18 12.35
N TYR A 136 -9.60 -16.97 11.92
CA TYR A 136 -9.63 -15.83 12.81
C TYR A 136 -11.07 -15.43 13.15
N THR A 137 -11.23 -14.90 14.36
CA THR A 137 -12.51 -14.37 14.85
C THR A 137 -12.99 -13.13 14.06
N ILE A 138 -12.16 -12.60 13.16
CA ILE A 138 -12.38 -11.38 12.36
C ILE A 138 -13.49 -11.65 11.34
N LYS A 139 -14.66 -11.03 11.52
CA LYS A 139 -15.76 -11.14 10.56
C LYS A 139 -15.47 -10.17 9.41
N LEU A 140 -15.09 -10.70 8.26
CA LEU A 140 -14.87 -9.94 7.03
C LEU A 140 -16.17 -9.88 6.20
N ARG A 141 -17.27 -9.44 6.83
CA ARG A 141 -18.55 -9.30 6.13
C ARG A 141 -18.62 -7.93 5.46
N GLY A 142 -18.63 -7.91 4.13
CA GLY A 142 -19.01 -6.74 3.34
C GLY A 142 -20.41 -6.90 2.75
N LYS A 143 -20.98 -5.82 2.20
CA LYS A 143 -22.19 -5.89 1.34
C LYS A 143 -21.98 -6.81 0.12
N ASP A 144 -20.74 -7.04 -0.30
CA ASP A 144 -20.37 -7.82 -1.49
C ASP A 144 -20.21 -9.33 -1.21
N GLY A 145 -20.59 -9.83 -0.03
CA GLY A 145 -20.37 -11.22 0.40
C GLY A 145 -19.10 -11.42 1.23
N ASP A 146 -18.65 -12.68 1.31
CA ASP A 146 -17.44 -13.06 2.06
C ASP A 146 -16.18 -12.67 1.27
N VAL A 147 -15.55 -11.56 1.67
CA VAL A 147 -14.31 -11.03 1.08
C VAL A 147 -13.21 -12.09 1.05
N LYS A 148 -13.14 -12.93 2.09
CA LYS A 148 -12.13 -13.98 2.23
C LYS A 148 -12.31 -15.06 1.17
N GLN A 149 -13.56 -15.51 0.98
CA GLN A 149 -13.91 -16.51 -0.02
C GLN A 149 -13.63 -15.99 -1.45
N LYS A 150 -14.04 -14.76 -1.75
CA LYS A 150 -13.76 -14.15 -3.07
C LYS A 150 -12.26 -13.99 -3.32
N LEU A 151 -11.49 -13.51 -2.35
CA LEU A 151 -10.05 -13.43 -2.52
C LEU A 151 -9.44 -14.81 -2.78
N LYS A 152 -9.87 -15.85 -2.06
CA LYS A 152 -9.41 -17.22 -2.28
C LYS A 152 -9.67 -17.68 -3.71
N GLU A 153 -10.88 -17.46 -4.23
CA GLU A 153 -11.23 -17.79 -5.62
C GLU A 153 -10.31 -17.07 -6.63
N TYR A 154 -10.06 -15.78 -6.44
CA TYR A 154 -9.23 -15.01 -7.36
C TYR A 154 -7.74 -15.27 -7.22
N ILE A 155 -7.25 -15.67 -6.05
CA ILE A 155 -5.86 -16.15 -5.88
C ILE A 155 -5.65 -17.47 -6.63
N GLU A 156 -6.63 -18.39 -6.59
CA GLU A 156 -6.56 -19.62 -7.36
C GLU A 156 -6.65 -19.36 -8.88
N LYS A 157 -7.51 -18.44 -9.31
CA LYS A 157 -7.53 -17.99 -10.72
C LYS A 157 -6.21 -17.37 -11.14
N PHE A 158 -5.66 -16.47 -10.33
CA PHE A 158 -4.36 -15.83 -10.56
C PHE A 158 -3.23 -16.85 -10.72
N ARG A 159 -3.22 -17.94 -9.94
CA ARG A 159 -2.23 -19.02 -10.07
C ARG A 159 -2.30 -19.75 -11.39
N ASN A 160 -3.52 -20.05 -11.83
CA ASN A 160 -3.77 -20.87 -13.01
C ASN A 160 -3.73 -20.05 -14.30
N ASP A 161 -4.19 -18.81 -14.25
CA ASP A 161 -4.27 -17.86 -15.37
C ASP A 161 -4.09 -16.41 -14.86
N PRO A 162 -2.84 -15.91 -14.77
CA PRO A 162 -2.50 -14.58 -14.27
C PRO A 162 -2.77 -13.47 -15.31
N ASN A 163 -3.95 -13.48 -15.93
CA ASN A 163 -4.40 -12.37 -16.78
C ASN A 163 -4.67 -11.10 -15.96
N ASP A 164 -4.71 -9.96 -16.66
CA ASP A 164 -4.77 -8.64 -16.03
C ASP A 164 -6.04 -8.43 -15.20
N ASP A 165 -7.18 -8.96 -15.64
CA ASP A 165 -8.45 -8.89 -14.91
C ASP A 165 -8.39 -9.66 -13.58
N ASN A 166 -7.85 -10.89 -13.60
CA ASN A 166 -7.69 -11.70 -12.41
C ASN A 166 -6.74 -11.03 -11.40
N ILE A 167 -5.67 -10.40 -11.88
CA ILE A 167 -4.72 -9.65 -11.04
C ILE A 167 -5.40 -8.45 -10.40
N GLU A 168 -6.12 -7.65 -11.18
CA GLU A 168 -6.80 -6.45 -10.71
C GLU A 168 -7.81 -6.80 -9.61
N ILE A 169 -8.64 -7.82 -9.86
CA ILE A 169 -9.69 -8.24 -8.93
C ILE A 169 -9.09 -8.89 -7.68
N ALA A 170 -8.07 -9.75 -7.81
CA ALA A 170 -7.37 -10.33 -6.66
C ALA A 170 -6.76 -9.24 -5.78
N PHE A 171 -6.11 -8.25 -6.38
CA PHE A 171 -5.50 -7.14 -5.65
C PHE A 171 -6.56 -6.26 -4.96
N GLU A 172 -7.69 -6.00 -5.62
CA GLU A 172 -8.81 -5.28 -5.01
C GLU A 172 -9.34 -6.01 -3.76
N PHE A 173 -9.55 -7.33 -3.85
CA PHE A 173 -10.00 -8.12 -2.71
C PHE A 173 -8.93 -8.23 -1.60
N LEU A 174 -7.64 -8.20 -1.94
CA LEU A 174 -6.56 -8.12 -0.97
C LEU A 174 -6.64 -6.82 -0.15
N LEU A 175 -6.85 -5.67 -0.80
CA LEU A 175 -7.04 -4.40 -0.10
C LEU A 175 -8.30 -4.40 0.78
N LYS A 176 -9.41 -4.98 0.29
CA LYS A 176 -10.63 -5.16 1.09
C LYS A 176 -10.40 -6.05 2.31
N LEU A 177 -9.59 -7.10 2.17
CA LEU A 177 -9.21 -7.99 3.26
C LEU A 177 -8.42 -7.21 4.33
N LEU A 178 -7.38 -6.47 3.95
CA LEU A 178 -6.57 -5.66 4.87
C LEU A 178 -7.43 -4.61 5.60
N TYR A 179 -8.33 -3.94 4.87
CA TYR A 179 -9.30 -3.01 5.46
C TYR A 179 -10.24 -3.69 6.46
N GLY A 180 -10.71 -4.90 6.14
CA GLY A 180 -11.53 -5.70 7.05
C GLY A 180 -10.79 -6.13 8.31
N ILE A 181 -9.50 -6.48 8.20
CA ILE A 181 -8.62 -6.75 9.36
C ILE A 181 -8.58 -5.51 10.25
N ARG A 182 -8.30 -4.34 9.67
CA ARG A 182 -8.31 -3.06 10.41
C ARG A 182 -9.63 -2.86 11.15
N ASN A 183 -10.77 -2.93 10.46
CA ASN A 183 -12.06 -2.65 11.11
C ASN A 183 -12.34 -3.57 12.30
N ASN A 184 -11.89 -4.82 12.23
CA ASN A 184 -12.04 -5.74 13.35
C ASN A 184 -11.12 -5.43 14.53
N LEU A 185 -9.95 -4.83 14.31
CA LEU A 185 -9.07 -4.37 15.39
C LEU A 185 -9.71 -3.22 16.19
N PHE A 186 -10.36 -2.27 15.52
CA PHE A 186 -10.97 -1.11 16.17
C PHE A 186 -12.30 -1.42 16.87
N HIS A 187 -13.05 -2.43 16.39
CA HIS A 187 -14.39 -2.73 16.89
C HIS A 187 -14.48 -4.06 17.65
N GLY A 188 -13.41 -4.86 17.71
CA GLY A 188 -13.39 -6.14 18.40
C GLY A 188 -12.96 -6.01 19.86
N LYS A 189 -13.78 -6.47 20.80
CA LYS A 189 -13.37 -6.76 22.19
C LYS A 189 -12.50 -8.02 22.24
N LYS A 190 -11.41 -8.09 21.47
CA LYS A 190 -10.60 -9.32 21.35
C LYS A 190 -9.30 -9.19 22.10
N LEU A 191 -8.98 -10.25 22.84
CA LEU A 191 -7.70 -10.40 23.51
C LEU A 191 -6.63 -10.58 22.45
N LEU A 192 -5.82 -9.54 22.24
CA LEU A 192 -4.73 -9.50 21.27
C LEU A 192 -3.54 -10.40 21.65
N SER A 193 -3.60 -11.09 22.80
CA SER A 193 -2.55 -11.99 23.29
C SER A 193 -2.53 -13.36 22.60
N ASP A 194 -3.39 -13.61 21.61
CA ASP A 194 -3.38 -14.85 20.85
C ASP A 194 -2.24 -14.83 19.82
N TYR A 195 -1.34 -15.80 19.92
CA TYR A 195 -0.24 -16.03 18.97
C TYR A 195 -0.72 -16.12 17.51
N ILE A 196 -1.91 -16.67 17.27
CA ILE A 196 -2.50 -16.75 15.93
C ILE A 196 -2.82 -15.36 15.39
N GLN A 197 -3.35 -14.47 16.24
CA GLN A 197 -3.67 -13.11 15.87
C GLN A 197 -2.41 -12.29 15.61
N GLU A 198 -1.38 -12.44 16.45
CA GLU A 198 -0.09 -11.79 16.27
C GLU A 198 0.57 -12.18 14.93
N LYS A 199 0.54 -13.48 14.61
CA LYS A 199 1.06 -13.98 13.34
C LYS A 199 0.25 -13.46 12.16
N LEU A 200 -1.08 -13.41 12.25
CA LEU A 200 -1.93 -12.80 11.21
C LEU A 200 -1.57 -11.34 10.98
N LEU A 201 -1.41 -10.56 12.05
CA LEU A 201 -1.12 -9.12 11.97
C LEU A 201 0.26 -8.86 11.39
N THR A 202 1.25 -9.67 11.74
CA THR A 202 2.58 -9.64 11.11
C THR A 202 2.49 -9.89 9.60
N LYS A 203 1.68 -10.86 9.18
CA LYS A 203 1.50 -11.18 7.75
C LYS A 203 0.79 -10.05 7.00
N ALA A 204 -0.25 -9.47 7.61
CA ALA A 204 -0.96 -8.33 7.06
C ALA A 204 -0.08 -7.07 6.98
N TYR A 205 0.77 -6.84 8.00
CA TYR A 205 1.76 -5.77 8.03
C TYR A 205 2.73 -5.89 6.85
N ASN A 206 3.35 -7.06 6.65
CA ASN A 206 4.31 -7.26 5.55
C ASN A 206 3.69 -6.98 4.17
N ILE A 207 2.43 -7.36 3.97
CA ILE A 207 1.71 -7.09 2.72
C ILE A 207 1.49 -5.58 2.56
N LEU A 208 0.92 -4.94 3.59
CA LEU A 208 0.60 -3.52 3.54
C LEU A 208 1.86 -2.66 3.41
N LEU A 209 2.97 -3.07 4.03
CA LEU A 209 4.24 -2.34 4.01
C LEU A 209 4.74 -2.19 2.57
N THR A 210 4.75 -3.30 1.82
CA THR A 210 5.13 -3.31 0.41
C THR A 210 4.21 -2.43 -0.43
N ILE A 211 2.89 -2.57 -0.26
CA ILE A 211 1.90 -1.80 -1.02
C ILE A 211 2.06 -0.29 -0.76
N PHE A 212 2.05 0.09 0.53
CA PHE A 212 2.05 1.49 0.94
C PHE A 212 3.35 2.18 0.53
N SER A 213 4.51 1.55 0.77
CA SER A 213 5.79 2.17 0.44
C SER A 213 5.95 2.38 -1.05
N LEU A 214 5.55 1.42 -1.89
CA LEU A 214 5.60 1.57 -3.34
C LEU A 214 4.69 2.71 -3.83
N MET A 215 3.46 2.79 -3.30
CA MET A 215 2.56 3.90 -3.62
C MET A 215 3.12 5.25 -3.19
N LEU A 216 3.71 5.32 -2.00
CA LEU A 216 4.26 6.54 -1.45
C LEU A 216 5.46 7.03 -2.27
N ILE A 217 6.39 6.13 -2.64
CA ILE A 217 7.52 6.45 -3.52
C ILE A 217 7.02 6.98 -4.86
N LYS A 218 6.07 6.29 -5.51
CA LYS A 218 5.51 6.75 -6.80
C LYS A 218 4.85 8.11 -6.66
N TYR A 219 4.08 8.32 -5.59
CA TYR A 219 3.46 9.61 -5.35
C TYR A 219 4.50 10.73 -5.18
N LEU A 220 5.57 10.50 -4.40
CA LEU A 220 6.64 11.46 -4.20
C LEU A 220 7.40 11.77 -5.50
N ILE A 221 7.69 10.75 -6.33
CA ILE A 221 8.25 10.93 -7.68
C ILE A 221 7.37 11.89 -8.47
N CYS A 222 6.05 11.66 -8.46
CA CYS A 222 5.11 12.46 -9.23
C CYS A 222 4.90 13.87 -8.76
N TYR A 223 4.90 14.05 -7.45
CA TYR A 223 4.70 15.34 -6.84
C TYR A 223 5.90 16.24 -7.11
N HIS A 224 7.12 15.74 -6.89
CA HIS A 224 8.33 16.56 -6.95
C HIS A 224 8.98 16.60 -8.34
N SER A 225 8.92 15.54 -9.16
CA SER A 225 9.66 15.52 -10.43
C SER A 225 8.90 16.28 -11.50
N HIS A 226 9.23 17.55 -11.78
CA HIS A 226 8.65 18.36 -12.87
C HIS A 226 8.62 17.69 -14.25
N ASN A 227 9.42 16.64 -14.48
CA ASN A 227 9.48 15.87 -15.73
C ASN A 227 9.15 14.38 -15.56
N ALA A 228 8.44 13.95 -14.50
CA ALA A 228 8.14 12.52 -14.36
C ALA A 228 7.30 11.99 -15.55
N PRO A 229 7.67 10.83 -16.13
CA PRO A 229 6.90 10.15 -17.16
C PRO A 229 5.43 9.98 -16.77
N TYR A 230 4.52 10.15 -17.73
CA TYR A 230 3.08 9.96 -17.52
C TYR A 230 2.74 8.57 -16.95
N GLU A 231 3.49 7.54 -17.34
CA GLU A 231 3.39 6.17 -16.82
C GLU A 231 3.57 6.08 -15.30
N LEU A 232 4.37 6.98 -14.72
CA LEU A 232 4.55 7.09 -13.28
C LEU A 232 3.49 7.99 -12.67
N CYS A 233 3.06 9.02 -13.42
CA CYS A 233 2.28 10.14 -12.91
C CYS A 233 1.07 10.48 -13.78
N PRO A 234 0.09 9.56 -13.89
CA PRO A 234 -1.04 9.73 -14.80
C PRO A 234 -1.98 10.88 -14.38
N PHE A 235 -1.81 11.45 -13.18
CA PHE A 235 -2.67 12.52 -12.64
C PHE A 235 -2.16 13.94 -12.90
N ARG A 236 -1.00 14.11 -13.56
CA ARG A 236 -0.42 15.43 -13.83
C ARG A 236 -1.15 16.26 -14.89
N THR A 237 -1.96 15.63 -15.73
CA THR A 237 -2.63 16.27 -16.88
C THR A 237 -3.82 17.16 -16.51
N GLN A 238 -4.06 17.47 -15.23
CA GLN A 238 -5.22 18.27 -14.78
C GLN A 238 -4.88 19.51 -13.95
N ARG A 239 -3.64 20.03 -14.01
CA ARG A 239 -3.32 21.38 -13.51
C ARG A 239 -3.28 22.40 -14.63
#